data_AF-F4KWB8-F1
#
_entry.id   AF-F4KWB8-F1
#
_cell.length_a   1.000
_cell.length_b   1.000
_cell.length_c   1.000
_cell.angle_alpha   90.00
_cell.angle_beta   90.00
_cell.angle_gamma   90.00
#
_symmetry.space_group_name_H-M   'P 1'
#
loop_
_entity.id
_entity.type
_entity.pdbx_description
1 polymer ?
#
loop_
_entity_poly.entity_id
_entity_poly.type
_entity_poly.pdbx_seq_one_letter_code
_entity_poly.pdbx_strand_id
1 'polypeptide(L)'
;MLEEKKIDDLIYNQVKAVMKSLNLDQAQLAEKLSLTQASVSKALNGSNEKTFQRIIHLLETEYGVASLNQHLESAVGNDIAEIKKELGGIKQTLERMEKGMKELRGMIKGLEK
;
A
#
# COMPACT_ATOMS: atom_id res chain seq x y z
N MET A 1 7.02 7.75 -10.08
CA MET A 1 7.72 8.74 -9.23
C MET A 1 7.08 10.13 -9.14
N LEU A 2 6.75 10.86 -10.22
CA LEU A 2 6.03 12.16 -10.09
C LEU A 2 4.50 12.01 -9.96
N GLU A 3 3.94 10.92 -10.48
CA GLU A 3 2.48 10.66 -10.44
C GLU A 3 2.03 10.11 -9.08
N GLU A 4 2.76 9.17 -8.47
CA GLU A 4 2.45 8.62 -7.13
C GLU A 4 2.41 9.72 -6.06
N LYS A 5 3.37 10.64 -6.07
CA LYS A 5 3.43 11.73 -5.10
C LYS A 5 2.22 12.68 -5.19
N LYS A 6 1.67 12.87 -6.40
CA LYS A 6 0.44 13.66 -6.61
C LYS A 6 -0.82 12.94 -6.12
N ILE A 7 -0.84 11.62 -6.23
CA ILE A 7 -1.95 10.78 -5.77
C ILE A 7 -2.01 10.77 -4.24
N ASP A 8 -0.86 10.66 -3.57
CA ASP A 8 -0.76 10.74 -2.11
C ASP A 8 -1.28 12.09 -1.59
N ASP A 9 -0.84 13.20 -2.19
CA ASP A 9 -1.29 14.55 -1.82
C ASP A 9 -2.81 14.74 -1.99
N LEU A 10 -3.44 14.09 -2.98
CA LEU A 10 -4.88 14.12 -3.19
C LEU A 10 -5.65 13.49 -2.03
N ILE A 11 -5.19 12.34 -1.53
CA ILE A 11 -5.87 11.60 -0.46
C ILE A 11 -5.76 12.36 0.88
N TYR A 12 -4.59 12.91 1.21
CA TYR A 12 -4.44 13.74 2.42
C TYR A 12 -5.36 14.97 2.40
N ASN A 13 -5.51 15.61 1.24
CA ASN A 13 -6.39 16.76 1.07
C ASN A 13 -7.88 16.37 1.13
N GLN A 14 -8.25 15.21 0.60
CA GLN A 14 -9.61 14.66 0.73
C GLN A 14 -9.97 14.40 2.20
N VAL A 15 -9.08 13.75 2.96
CA VAL A 15 -9.30 13.52 4.40
C VAL A 15 -9.49 14.85 5.16
N LYS A 16 -8.66 15.86 4.87
CA LYS A 16 -8.82 17.20 5.45
C LYS A 16 -10.15 17.86 5.08
N ALA A 17 -10.61 17.70 3.84
CA ALA A 17 -11.89 18.24 3.38
C ALA A 17 -13.08 17.55 4.07
N VAL A 18 -13.02 16.21 4.22
CA VAL A 18 -14.01 15.44 4.96
C VAL A 18 -14.08 15.88 6.41
N MET A 19 -12.94 15.99 7.09
CA MET A 19 -12.88 16.49 8.46
C MET A 19 -13.56 17.87 8.59
N LYS A 20 -13.27 18.78 7.64
CA LYS A 20 -13.90 20.12 7.61
C LYS A 20 -15.42 20.02 7.43
N SER A 21 -15.91 19.13 6.57
CA SER A 21 -17.36 18.94 6.36
C SER A 21 -18.09 18.38 7.58
N LEU A 22 -17.39 17.60 8.40
CA LEU A 22 -17.89 17.00 9.63
C LEU A 22 -17.70 17.92 10.85
N ASN A 23 -17.16 19.13 10.67
CA ASN A 23 -16.72 20.03 11.75
C ASN A 23 -15.80 19.33 12.77
N LEU A 24 -14.95 18.41 12.29
CA LEU A 24 -13.94 17.73 13.08
C LEU A 24 -12.62 18.48 13.02
N ASP A 25 -12.10 18.86 14.19
CA ASP A 25 -10.76 19.41 14.31
C ASP A 25 -9.71 18.34 14.70
N GLN A 26 -8.44 18.72 14.63
CA GLN A 26 -7.34 17.80 14.95
C GLN A 26 -7.25 17.47 16.44
N ALA A 27 -7.79 18.32 17.33
CA ALA A 27 -7.77 18.08 18.77
C ALA A 27 -8.81 17.00 19.14
N GLN A 28 -9.99 17.06 18.54
CA GLN A 28 -11.05 16.04 18.67
C GLN A 28 -10.59 14.68 18.15
N LEU A 29 -9.90 14.65 17.00
CA LEU A 29 -9.29 13.40 16.50
C LEU A 29 -8.19 12.89 17.42
N ALA A 30 -7.36 13.79 17.97
CA ALA A 30 -6.30 13.41 18.89
C ALA A 30 -6.87 12.78 20.16
N GLU A 31 -7.94 13.36 20.72
CA GLU A 31 -8.64 12.81 21.88
C GLU A 31 -9.23 11.42 21.58
N LYS A 32 -9.98 11.29 20.48
CA LYS A 32 -10.60 10.01 20.10
C LYS A 32 -9.60 8.89 19.84
N LEU A 33 -8.42 9.22 19.31
CA LEU A 33 -7.38 8.24 19.00
C LEU A 33 -6.38 8.02 20.15
N SER A 34 -6.53 8.75 21.26
CA SER A 34 -5.56 8.80 22.37
C SER A 34 -4.15 9.17 21.89
N LEU A 35 -4.05 10.20 21.06
CA LEU A 35 -2.83 10.71 20.44
C LEU A 35 -2.60 12.20 20.79
N THR A 36 -1.43 12.71 20.45
CA THR A 36 -1.19 14.17 20.48
C THR A 36 -1.70 14.82 19.20
N GLN A 37 -2.14 16.08 19.28
CA GLN A 37 -2.51 16.87 18.11
C GLN A 37 -1.34 16.99 17.10
N ALA A 38 -0.10 17.03 17.60
CA ALA A 38 1.10 17.03 16.75
C ALA A 38 1.23 15.75 15.92
N SER A 39 0.91 14.58 16.49
CA SER A 39 0.90 13.30 15.78
C SER A 39 -0.17 13.27 14.69
N VAL A 40 -1.37 13.81 14.98
CA VAL A 40 -2.46 13.94 14.00
C VAL A 40 -2.05 14.88 12.86
N SER A 41 -1.47 16.03 13.17
CA SER A 41 -0.96 16.97 12.16
C SER A 41 0.10 16.35 11.26
N LYS A 42 1.07 15.61 11.83
CA LYS A 42 2.07 14.88 11.04
C LYS A 42 1.44 13.84 10.12
N ALA A 43 0.44 13.11 10.60
CA ALA A 43 -0.28 12.12 9.82
C ALA A 43 -1.03 12.73 8.62
N LEU A 44 -1.77 13.83 8.86
CA LEU A 44 -2.51 14.55 7.82
C LEU A 44 -1.59 15.24 6.79
N ASN A 45 -0.29 15.31 7.04
CA ASN A 45 0.72 15.84 6.14
C ASN A 45 1.68 14.74 5.62
N GLY A 46 1.27 13.47 5.69
CA GLY A 46 2.01 12.34 5.12
C GLY A 46 3.27 11.91 5.87
N SER A 47 3.52 12.44 7.07
CA SER A 47 4.71 12.12 7.87
C SER A 47 4.47 11.02 8.92
N ASN A 48 3.28 10.40 8.95
CA ASN A 48 2.94 9.29 9.85
C ASN A 48 1.78 8.44 9.31
N GLU A 49 2.11 7.52 8.41
CA GLU A 49 1.15 6.68 7.68
C GLU A 49 0.28 5.83 8.61
N LYS A 50 0.87 5.19 9.63
CA LYS A 50 0.12 4.37 10.58
C LYS A 50 -0.96 5.16 11.32
N THR A 51 -0.67 6.41 11.67
CA THR A 51 -1.65 7.29 12.30
C THR A 51 -2.69 7.77 11.30
N PHE A 52 -2.30 8.00 10.05
CA PHE A 52 -3.20 8.39 8.99
C PHE A 52 -4.26 7.31 8.71
N GLN A 53 -3.83 6.05 8.62
CA GLN A 53 -4.73 4.90 8.49
C GLN A 53 -5.72 4.78 9.66
N ARG A 54 -5.29 5.08 10.90
CA ARG A 54 -6.18 5.12 12.07
C ARG A 54 -7.21 6.24 11.97
N ILE A 55 -6.84 7.39 11.42
CA ILE A 55 -7.78 8.51 11.17
C ILE A 55 -8.82 8.10 10.12
N ILE A 56 -8.39 7.50 9.00
CA ILE A 56 -9.32 6.99 7.98
C ILE A 56 -10.29 5.99 8.57
N HIS A 57 -9.78 4.99 9.31
CA HIS A 57 -10.61 3.98 9.93
C HIS A 57 -11.66 4.58 10.89
N LEU A 58 -11.28 5.59 11.67
CA LEU A 58 -12.21 6.30 12.55
C LEU A 58 -13.28 7.07 11.76
N LEU A 59 -12.90 7.72 10.66
CA LEU A 59 -13.86 8.42 9.78
C LEU A 59 -14.85 7.44 9.11
N GLU A 60 -14.39 6.27 8.70
CA GLU A 60 -15.24 5.23 8.10
C GLU A 60 -16.19 4.61 9.13
N THR A 61 -15.68 4.28 10.33
CA THR A 61 -16.44 3.54 11.35
C THR A 61 -17.38 4.42 12.17
N GLU A 62 -16.94 5.61 12.60
CA GLU A 62 -17.76 6.48 13.46
C GLU A 62 -18.60 7.49 12.68
N TYR A 63 -18.12 7.95 11.52
CA TYR A 63 -18.79 9.01 10.74
C TYR A 63 -19.42 8.49 9.46
N GLY A 64 -19.34 7.19 9.19
CA GLY A 64 -19.95 6.56 8.02
C GLY A 64 -19.44 7.11 6.69
N VAL A 65 -18.22 7.66 6.68
CA VAL A 65 -17.62 8.19 5.46
C VAL A 65 -17.39 7.01 4.52
N ALA A 66 -18.09 7.00 3.39
CA ALA A 66 -17.93 5.98 2.37
C ALA A 66 -16.46 5.89 1.94
N SER A 67 -15.96 4.66 1.93
CA SER A 67 -14.55 4.27 1.91
C SER A 67 -13.62 5.23 1.15
N LEU A 68 -12.94 6.09 1.92
CA LEU A 68 -11.79 6.85 1.41
C LEU A 68 -10.65 5.89 0.99
N ASN A 69 -10.70 4.64 1.46
CA ASN A 69 -9.85 3.53 1.05
C ASN A 69 -10.09 3.01 -0.37
N GLN A 70 -11.18 3.33 -1.07
CA GLN A 70 -11.37 2.85 -2.46
C GLN A 70 -10.26 3.29 -3.43
N HIS A 71 -9.56 4.38 -3.13
CA HIS A 71 -8.39 4.82 -3.92
C HIS A 71 -7.07 4.19 -3.45
N LEU A 72 -6.93 3.87 -2.16
CA LEU A 72 -5.81 3.11 -1.61
C LEU A 72 -5.84 1.64 -2.03
N GLU A 73 -7.02 1.01 -2.07
CA GLU A 73 -7.21 -0.35 -2.58
C GLU A 73 -6.87 -0.47 -4.07
N SER A 74 -7.06 0.60 -4.86
CA SER A 74 -6.64 0.63 -6.26
C SER A 74 -5.12 0.67 -6.40
N ALA A 75 -4.41 1.40 -5.54
CA ALA A 75 -2.94 1.46 -5.56
C ALA A 75 -2.34 0.15 -5.06
N VAL A 76 -2.80 -0.36 -3.91
CA VAL A 76 -2.38 -1.65 -3.34
C VAL A 76 -2.77 -2.82 -4.26
N GLY A 77 -3.92 -2.74 -4.94
CA GLY A 77 -4.36 -3.73 -5.92
C GLY A 77 -3.44 -3.79 -7.14
N ASN A 78 -2.98 -2.63 -7.62
CA ASN A 78 -2.00 -2.54 -8.71
C ASN A 78 -0.63 -3.07 -8.28
N ASP A 79 -0.15 -2.69 -7.09
CA ASP A 79 1.12 -3.19 -6.54
C ASP A 79 1.09 -4.71 -6.34
N ILE A 80 -0.02 -5.27 -5.84
CA ILE A 80 -0.20 -6.72 -5.70
C ILE A 80 -0.25 -7.41 -7.06
N ALA A 81 -0.88 -6.81 -8.07
CA ALA A 81 -0.92 -7.35 -9.43
C ALA A 81 0.48 -7.37 -10.07
N GLU A 82 1.27 -6.32 -9.84
CA GLU A 82 2.64 -6.21 -10.31
C GLU A 82 3.56 -7.24 -9.61
N ILE A 83 3.48 -7.35 -8.28
CA ILE A 83 4.21 -8.36 -7.51
C ILE A 83 3.86 -9.78 -7.98
N LYS A 84 2.58 -10.07 -8.23
CA LYS A 84 2.15 -11.38 -8.76
C LYS A 84 2.73 -11.66 -10.15
N LYS A 85 2.81 -10.65 -11.01
CA LYS A 85 3.40 -10.76 -12.34
C LYS A 85 4.90 -11.02 -12.26
N GLU A 86 5.61 -10.29 -11.41
CA GLU A 86 7.04 -10.51 -11.16
C GLU A 86 7.32 -11.90 -10.59
N LEU A 87 6.54 -12.34 -9.58
CA LEU A 87 6.64 -13.69 -9.02
C LEU A 87 6.39 -14.79 -10.06
N GLY A 88 5.42 -14.58 -10.97
CA GLY A 88 5.19 -15.47 -12.11
C GLY A 88 6.39 -15.57 -13.04
N GLY A 89 7.03 -14.44 -13.34
CA GLY A 89 8.26 -14.39 -14.15
C GLY A 89 9.45 -15.09 -13.49
N ILE A 90 9.62 -14.90 -12.18
CA ILE A 90 10.66 -15.59 -11.39
C ILE A 90 10.42 -17.11 -11.42
N LYS A 91 9.18 -17.56 -11.21
CA LYS A 91 8.85 -18.99 -11.23
C LYS A 91 9.16 -19.64 -12.58
N GLN A 92 8.81 -19.00 -13.70
CA GLN A 92 9.15 -19.50 -15.03
C GLN A 92 10.66 -19.52 -15.30
N THR A 93 11.41 -18.57 -14.73
CA THR A 93 12.87 -18.53 -14.86
C THR A 93 13.51 -19.69 -14.10
N LEU A 94 13.03 -19.96 -12.88
CA LEU A 94 13.46 -21.11 -12.08
C LEU A 94 13.16 -22.44 -12.77
N GLU A 95 11.96 -22.61 -13.33
CA GLU A 95 11.59 -23.83 -14.08
C GLU A 95 12.50 -24.05 -15.30
N ARG A 96 12.84 -22.98 -16.03
CA ARG A 96 13.79 -23.05 -17.15
C ARG A 96 15.21 -23.40 -16.71
N MET A 97 15.68 -22.83 -15.61
CA MET A 97 16.99 -23.16 -15.04
C MET A 97 17.03 -24.62 -14.58
N GLU A 98 15.98 -25.11 -13.91
CA GLU A 98 15.90 -26.50 -13.47
C GLU A 98 15.93 -27.48 -14.66
N LYS A 99 15.22 -27.15 -15.74
CA LYS A 99 15.25 -27.94 -16.98
C LYS A 99 16.64 -27.94 -17.62
N GLY A 100 17.27 -26.77 -17.75
CA GLY A 100 18.64 -26.66 -18.29
C GLY A 100 19.66 -27.44 -17.46
N MET A 101 19.54 -27.42 -16.12
CA MET A 101 20.39 -28.23 -15.25
C MET A 101 20.18 -29.74 -15.44
N LYS A 102 18.94 -30.20 -15.64
CA LYS A 102 18.65 -31.62 -15.94
C LYS A 102 19.24 -32.05 -17.27
N GLU A 103 19.14 -31.21 -18.29
CA GLU A 103 19.72 -31.47 -19.63
C GLU A 103 21.26 -31.54 -19.56
N LEU A 104 21.91 -30.56 -18.93
CA LEU A 104 23.36 -30.56 -18.71
C LEU A 104 23.83 -31.81 -17.95
N ARG A 105 23.11 -32.20 -16.90
CA ARG A 105 23.41 -33.42 -16.14
C ARG A 105 23.27 -34.68 -17.00
N GLY A 106 22.32 -34.71 -17.92
CA GLY A 106 22.14 -35.80 -18.88
C GLY A 106 23.31 -35.88 -19.88
N MET A 107 23.74 -34.73 -20.40
CA MET A 107 24.88 -34.65 -21.33
C MET A 107 26.20 -35.10 -20.68
N ILE A 108 26.47 -34.66 -19.44
CA ILE A 108 27.67 -35.07 -18.69
C ILE A 108 27.70 -36.59 -18.50
N LYS A 109 26.58 -37.19 -18.07
CA LYS A 109 26.48 -38.65 -17.92
C LYS A 109 26.63 -39.43 -19.23
N GLY A 110 26.29 -38.80 -20.37
CA GLY A 110 26.45 -39.39 -21.69
C GLY A 110 27.90 -39.38 -22.19
N LEU A 111 28.73 -38.45 -21.70
CA LEU A 111 30.15 -38.33 -22.03
C LEU A 111 31.06 -39.24 -21.19
N GLU A 112 30.55 -39.76 -20.06
CA GLU A 112 31.27 -40.69 -19.16
C GLU A 112 31.11 -42.18 -19.54
N LYS A 113 30.47 -42.49 -20.68
CA LYS A 113 30.35 -43.83 -21.25
C LYS A 113 31.19 -43.99 -22.51
#